data_AF-A0A938ELL3-F1
#
_entry.id   AF-A0A938ELL3-F1
#
_cell.length_a   1.000
_cell.length_b   1.000
_cell.length_c   1.000
_cell.angle_alpha   90.00
_cell.angle_beta   90.00
_cell.angle_gamma   90.00
#
_symmetry.space_group_name_H-M   'P 1'
#
loop_
_entity.id
_entity.type
_entity.pdbx_description
1 polymer ?
#
loop_
_entity_poly.entity_id
_entity_poly.type
_entity_poly.pdbx_seq_one_letter_code
_entity_poly.pdbx_strand_id
1 'polypeptide(L)' 'MQKIKNFSHPLDPLSAQELRDVVQHARNVWKLDHRHLFAMVQLHEPSKKIINNWKISDPVERAAKITLWNSASSTV' A
#
# COMPACT_ATOMS: atom_id res chain seq x y z
N MET A 1 21.05 3.35 22.72
CA MET A 1 19.63 3.62 22.41
C MET A 1 19.07 2.42 21.66
N GLN A 2 18.23 1.60 22.28
CA GLN A 2 17.56 0.52 21.56
C GLN A 2 16.50 1.12 20.63
N LYS A 3 16.60 0.86 19.32
CA LYS A 3 15.54 1.20 18.36
C LYS A 3 14.29 0.44 18.80
N ILE A 4 13.28 1.14 19.26
CA ILE A 4 11.96 0.55 19.53
C ILE A 4 11.49 0.01 18.18
N LYS A 5 11.43 -1.32 18.06
CA LYS A 5 10.85 -1.98 16.90
C LYS A 5 9.34 -1.74 17.03
N ASN A 6 8.85 -0.65 16.46
CA ASN A 6 7.41 -0.42 16.33
C ASN A 6 6.86 -1.57 15.47
N PHE A 7 6.27 -2.56 16.13
CA PHE A 7 5.52 -3.60 15.46
C PHE A 7 4.26 -2.94 14.92
N SER A 8 4.26 -2.64 13.62
CA SER A 8 3.08 -2.09 12.98
C SER A 8 2.00 -3.16 13.02
N HIS A 9 0.86 -2.82 13.60
CA HIS A 9 -0.29 -3.69 13.59
C HIS A 9 -0.68 -3.98 12.12
N PRO A 10 -1.14 -5.20 11.78
CA PRO A 10 -1.52 -5.55 10.41
C PRO A 10 -2.51 -4.60 9.75
N LEU A 11 -3.36 -3.95 10.55
CA LEU A 11 -4.38 -2.98 10.12
C LEU A 11 -3.96 -1.52 10.28
N ASP A 12 -2.72 -1.24 10.69
CA ASP A 12 -2.21 0.12 10.70
C ASP A 12 -2.26 0.71 9.29
N PRO A 13 -2.52 2.02 9.13
CA PRO A 13 -2.45 2.67 7.84
C PRO A 13 -1.06 2.49 7.22
N LEU A 14 -0.99 2.59 5.89
CA LEU A 14 0.30 2.63 5.21
C LEU A 14 1.11 3.82 5.72
N SER A 15 2.34 3.55 6.14
CA SER A 15 3.31 4.57 6.48
C SER A 15 3.66 5.41 5.24
N ALA A 16 4.20 6.61 5.46
CA ALA A 16 4.64 7.46 4.37
C ALA A 16 5.72 6.79 3.50
N GLN A 17 6.56 5.92 4.07
CA GLN A 17 7.57 5.18 3.31
C GLN A 17 6.90 4.12 2.43
N GLU A 18 5.99 3.32 3.00
CA GLU A 18 5.23 2.31 2.23
C GLU A 18 4.45 2.96 1.08
N LEU A 19 3.80 4.10 1.31
CA LEU A 19 3.10 4.84 0.24
C LEU A 19 4.05 5.25 -0.89
N ARG A 20 5.24 5.77 -0.58
CA ARG A 20 6.24 6.13 -1.59
C ARG A 20 6.72 4.90 -2.37
N ASP A 21 7.03 3.81 -1.67
CA ASP A 21 7.55 2.59 -2.28
C ASP A 21 6.50 1.94 -3.20
N VAL A 22 5.24 1.87 -2.74
CA VAL A 22 4.11 1.37 -3.52
C VAL A 22 3.88 2.21 -4.77
N VAL A 23 3.85 3.54 -4.65
CA VAL A 23 3.66 4.44 -5.81
C VAL A 23 4.80 4.31 -6.80
N GLN A 24 6.05 4.28 -6.32
CA GLN A 24 7.21 4.13 -7.20
C GLN A 24 7.21 2.77 -7.91
N HIS A 25 6.88 1.70 -7.19
CA HIS A 25 6.78 0.36 -7.75
C HIS A 25 5.67 0.29 -8.82
N ALA A 26 4.48 0.81 -8.52
CA ALA A 26 3.36 0.87 -9.45
C ALA A 26 3.70 1.64 -10.73
N ARG A 27 4.35 2.81 -10.61
CA ARG A 27 4.81 3.60 -11.77
C ARG A 27 5.77 2.79 -12.65
N ASN A 28 6.71 2.08 -12.05
CA ASN A 28 7.73 1.33 -12.78
C ASN A 28 7.17 0.08 -13.48
N VAL A 29 6.31 -0.68 -12.79
CA VAL A 29 5.77 -1.95 -13.27
C VAL A 29 4.66 -1.72 -14.29
N TRP A 30 3.74 -0.79 -14.04
CA TRP A 30 2.61 -0.51 -14.93
C TRP A 30 2.87 0.59 -15.95
N LYS A 31 4.12 1.10 -16.00
CA LYS A 31 4.53 2.18 -16.93
C LYS A 31 3.63 3.40 -16.85
N LEU A 32 3.24 3.77 -15.63
CA LEU A 32 2.36 4.91 -15.40
C LEU A 32 3.13 6.21 -15.66
N ASP A 33 2.49 7.08 -16.43
CA ASP A 33 2.98 8.42 -16.74
C ASP A 33 2.04 9.50 -16.17
N HIS A 34 2.17 10.73 -16.68
CA HIS A 34 1.36 11.88 -16.27
C HIS A 34 -0.13 11.76 -16.62
N ARG A 35 -0.54 10.79 -17.46
CA ARG A 35 -1.96 10.54 -17.80
C ARG A 35 -2.67 9.67 -16.76
N HIS A 36 -1.93 9.21 -15.74
CA HIS A 36 -2.46 8.35 -14.68
C HIS A 36 -2.47 9.11 -13.36
N LEU A 37 -3.66 9.30 -12.80
CA LEU A 37 -3.84 9.93 -11.49
C LEU A 37 -4.13 8.85 -10.44
N PHE A 38 -3.39 8.90 -9.33
CA PHE A 38 -3.66 8.06 -8.17
C PHE A 38 -4.83 8.65 -7.40
N ALA A 39 -6.02 8.09 -7.59
CA ALA A 39 -7.22 8.54 -6.86
C ALA A 39 -7.19 8.07 -5.41
N MET A 40 -6.67 6.87 -5.16
CA MET A 40 -6.54 6.31 -3.81
C MET A 40 -5.40 5.29 -3.74
N VAL A 41 -4.65 5.33 -2.63
CA VAL A 41 -3.69 4.28 -2.25
C VAL A 41 -3.99 3.94 -0.79
N GLN A 42 -4.36 2.69 -0.54
CA GLN A 42 -4.80 2.25 0.78
C GLN A 42 -4.21 0.89 1.11
N LEU A 43 -4.17 0.55 2.40
CA LEU A 43 -3.83 -0.79 2.84
C LEU A 43 -4.79 -1.79 2.19
N HIS A 44 -4.24 -2.84 1.58
CA HIS A 44 -5.02 -4.02 1.26
C HIS A 44 -5.08 -4.86 2.53
N GLU A 45 -6.21 -4.75 3.23
CA GLU A 45 -6.40 -5.42 4.52
C GLU A 45 -6.12 -6.92 4.41
N PRO A 46 -5.28 -7.47 5.31
CA PRO A 46 -5.08 -8.91 5.39
C PRO A 46 -6.40 -9.63 5.69
N SER A 47 -6.50 -10.90 5.26
CA SER A 47 -7.71 -11.68 5.51
C SER A 47 -8.02 -11.79 7.01
N LYS A 48 -9.31 -11.86 7.37
CA LYS A 48 -9.75 -12.07 8.76
C LYS A 48 -9.07 -13.27 9.45
N LYS A 49 -8.79 -14.34 8.69
CA LYS A 49 -8.09 -15.52 9.21
C LYS A 49 -6.66 -15.19 9.64
N ILE A 50 -5.95 -14.34 8.89
CA ILE A 50 -4.59 -13.91 9.25
C ILE A 50 -4.65 -13.03 10.49
N ILE A 51 -5.55 -12.03 10.52
CA ILE A 51 -5.70 -11.11 11.64
C ILE A 51 -6.02 -11.85 12.95
N ASN A 52 -6.96 -12.80 12.91
CA ASN A 52 -7.37 -13.54 14.11
C ASN A 52 -6.27 -14.41 14.72
N ASN A 53 -5.25 -14.79 13.93
CA ASN A 53 -4.14 -15.62 14.39
C ASN A 53 -2.85 -14.84 14.59
N TRP A 54 -2.82 -13.54 14.25
CA TRP A 54 -1.63 -12.71 14.30
C TRP A 54 -1.23 -12.38 15.75
N LYS A 55 0.06 -12.46 16.03
CA LYS A 55 0.69 -12.01 17.27
C LYS A 55 1.71 -10.92 16.96
N ILE A 56 2.05 -10.11 17.95
CA ILE A 56 3.01 -8.98 17.81
C ILE A 56 4.34 -9.41 17.18
N SER A 57 4.82 -10.62 17.43
CA SER A 57 6.07 -11.15 16.86
C SER A 57 5.94 -11.64 15.41
N ASP A 58 4.73 -11.85 14.91
CA ASP A 58 4.50 -12.53 13.64
C ASP A 58 4.75 -11.55 12.49
N PRO A 59 5.53 -11.96 11.48
CA PRO A 59 5.69 -11.15 10.28
C PRO A 59 4.33 -11.01 9.59
N VAL A 60 4.03 -9.80 9.12
CA VAL A 60 2.85 -9.55 8.30
C VAL A 60 3.30 -9.03 6.95
N GLU A 61 2.88 -9.73 5.89
CA GLU A 61 3.00 -9.21 4.54
C GLU A 61 1.91 -8.16 4.35
N ARG A 62 2.33 -6.92 4.09
CA ARG A 62 1.43 -5.80 3.86
C ARG A 62 1.40 -5.50 2.36
N ALA A 63 0.19 -5.45 1.82
CA ALA A 63 -0.06 -5.08 0.45
C ALA A 63 -0.83 -3.76 0.40
N ALA A 64 -0.78 -3.09 -0.75
CA ALA A 64 -1.57 -1.90 -1.00
C ALA A 64 -2.56 -2.14 -2.14
N LYS A 65 -3.75 -1.55 -2.02
CA LYS A 65 -4.73 -1.47 -3.10
C LYS A 65 -4.67 -0.06 -3.69
N ILE A 66 -4.52 0.02 -5.00
CA ILE A 66 -4.39 1.27 -5.74
C ILE A 66 -5.60 1.44 -6.66
N THR A 67 -6.24 2.60 -6.58
CA THR A 67 -7.25 3.04 -7.54
C THR A 67 -6.63 4.12 -8.41
N LEU A 68 -6.58 3.86 -9.72
CA LEU A 68 -6.04 4.78 -10.72
C LEU A 68 -7.16 5.33 -11.61
N TRP A 69 -7.05 6.61 -11.96
CA TRP A 69 -7.78 7.21 -13.06
C TRP A 69 -6.83 7.30 -14.26
N ASN A 70 -7.28 6.86 -15.44
CA ASN A 70 -6.56 7.04 -16.70
C ASN A 70 -7.24 8.13 -17.55
N SER A 71 -6.55 9.24 -17.80
CA SER A 71 -7.07 10.37 -18.58
C SER A 71 -6.85 10.25 -20.08
N ALA A 72 -6.17 9.20 -20.55
CA ALA A 72 -5.91 8.99 -21.98
C ALA A 72 -7.19 8.79 -22.83
N SER A 73 -8.32 8.47 -22.19
CA SER A 73 -9.61 8.23 -22.86
C SER A 73 -10.64 9.34 -22.62
N SER A 74 -10.26 10.46 -22.00
CA SER A 74 -11.17 11.58 -21.75
C SER A 74 -11.31 12.42 -23.03
N THR A 75 -12.02 11.89 -24.02
CA THR A 75 -12.60 12.71 -25.10
C THR A 75 -13.84 13.37 -24.52
N VAL A 76 -13.75 14.69 -24.32
CA VAL A 76 -14.92 15.56 -24.09
C VAL A 76 -15.72 15.72 -25.38
#